data_AF-A0A387FNE8-F1
#
_entry.id   AF-A0A387FNE8-F1
#
_cell.length_a   1.000
_cell.length_b   1.000
_cell.length_c   1.000
_cell.angle_alpha   90.00
_cell.angle_beta   90.00
_cell.angle_gamma   90.00
#
_symmetry.space_group_name_H-M   'P 1'
#
loop_
_entity.id
_entity.type
_entity.pdbx_description
1 polymer ?
#
loop_
_entity_poly.entity_id
_entity_poly.type
_entity_poly.pdbx_seq_one_letter_code
_entity_poly.pdbx_strand_id
1 'polypeptide(L)'
;MQFAFEQSLKSRSAPSEAQLAEIAARSDALDDAKKELADIQKAMSAAMFRMFDEVEKLHKSHFENFSAIAAWLKTECRLSDEDLLTYQRFGEALGQQRDLLDKTGITFETIKALVHADNVVRDDALRMIKAGHAVDANVVRSISKSRHREAMTVSERRYSEQQLLIRRKIYQKGRAIIVDFQKEARDLYRLITTQEVSRRVLSDGRKSTDDAGVGVAPDEDSIKTEIIDRAKRLQPRFEEIFAPKSVAVEDWLTVGLKDLAEQNVAEAKYALERLSSGEFSLDFPDEFEFDIYEWRIPDGILHLTGLSFAASTKSLGPEANEKLTSLEICAGIGGEAIGLMAAEFETIGLIDNSGDAIALFN
;
A
#
# COMPACT_ATOMS: atom_id res chain seq x y z
N MET A 1 4.67 -8.50 -10.45
CA MET A 1 4.71 -9.49 -9.35
C MET A 1 4.20 -10.87 -9.79
N GLN A 2 3.10 -10.96 -10.55
CA GLN A 2 2.57 -12.25 -11.06
C GLN A 2 3.52 -13.01 -12.02
N PHE A 3 4.37 -12.30 -12.77
CA PHE A 3 5.35 -12.93 -13.69
C PHE A 3 6.55 -13.56 -12.97
N ALA A 4 6.91 -13.04 -11.78
CA ALA A 4 7.97 -13.64 -10.95
C ALA A 4 7.46 -14.89 -10.23
N PHE A 5 6.17 -14.94 -9.88
CA PHE A 5 5.54 -16.10 -9.27
C PHE A 5 5.30 -17.24 -10.29
N GLU A 6 4.91 -16.92 -11.53
CA GLU A 6 4.77 -17.91 -12.61
C GLU A 6 6.12 -18.47 -13.09
N GLN A 7 7.22 -17.68 -13.04
CA GLN A 7 8.57 -18.21 -13.29
C GLN A 7 9.08 -19.07 -12.12
N SER A 8 8.76 -18.70 -10.87
CA SER A 8 9.12 -19.48 -9.68
C SER A 8 8.42 -20.85 -9.62
N LEU A 9 7.18 -20.96 -10.13
CA LEU A 9 6.48 -22.25 -10.21
C LEU A 9 6.97 -23.13 -11.37
N LYS A 10 7.42 -22.53 -12.48
CA LYS A 10 8.04 -23.27 -13.60
C LYS A 10 9.49 -23.68 -13.35
N SER A 11 10.13 -23.16 -12.30
CA SER A 11 11.49 -23.53 -11.89
C SER A 11 11.54 -24.53 -10.73
N ARG A 12 10.41 -25.09 -10.28
CA ARG A 12 10.43 -26.25 -9.37
C ARG A 12 10.86 -27.47 -10.17
N SER A 13 12.16 -27.69 -10.27
CA SER A 13 12.74 -28.96 -10.69
C SER A 13 12.10 -30.07 -9.86
N ALA A 14 11.70 -31.17 -10.52
CA ALA A 14 11.30 -32.38 -9.81
C ALA A 14 12.39 -32.71 -8.76
N PRO A 15 11.98 -33.19 -7.56
CA PRO A 15 12.94 -33.51 -6.52
C PRO A 15 13.98 -34.49 -7.07
N SER A 16 15.27 -34.21 -6.83
CA SER A 16 16.35 -35.07 -7.29
C SER A 16 16.25 -36.45 -6.66
N GLU A 17 16.87 -37.45 -7.28
CA GLU A 17 16.87 -38.83 -6.78
C GLU A 17 17.43 -38.93 -5.34
N ALA A 18 18.39 -38.06 -5.00
CA ALA A 18 18.91 -37.91 -3.64
C ALA A 18 17.87 -37.32 -2.65
N GLN A 19 17.07 -36.35 -3.09
CA GLN A 19 15.97 -35.80 -2.27
C GLN A 19 14.85 -36.82 -2.06
N LEU A 20 14.56 -37.65 -3.07
CA LEU A 20 13.58 -38.73 -2.95
C LEU A 20 14.07 -39.83 -1.99
N ALA A 21 15.36 -40.18 -2.02
CA ALA A 21 15.96 -41.11 -1.08
C ALA A 21 15.97 -40.58 0.36
N GLU A 22 16.24 -39.28 0.55
CA GLU A 22 16.17 -38.63 1.87
C GLU A 22 14.74 -38.58 2.43
N ILE A 23 13.74 -38.30 1.59
CA ILE A 23 12.32 -38.34 1.96
C ILE A 23 11.91 -39.77 2.35
N ALA A 24 12.32 -40.78 1.56
CA ALA A 24 12.02 -42.17 1.84
C ALA A 24 12.66 -42.67 3.14
N ALA A 25 13.89 -42.25 3.43
CA ALA A 25 14.60 -42.59 4.67
C ALA A 25 13.98 -41.97 5.94
N ARG A 26 13.10 -40.97 5.79
CA ARG A 26 12.40 -40.28 6.89
C ARG A 26 10.88 -40.52 6.87
N SER A 27 10.39 -41.59 6.21
CA SER A 27 8.95 -41.79 6.04
C SER A 27 8.18 -41.81 7.36
N ASP A 28 8.72 -42.47 8.40
CA ASP A 28 8.04 -42.59 9.70
C ASP A 28 7.89 -41.22 10.37
N ALA A 29 8.94 -40.39 10.37
CA ALA A 29 8.89 -39.04 10.90
C ALA A 29 7.96 -38.12 10.09
N LEU A 30 7.87 -38.34 8.77
CA LEU A 30 6.93 -37.60 7.91
C LEU A 30 5.49 -38.04 8.13
N ASP A 31 5.24 -39.32 8.40
CA ASP A 31 3.90 -39.84 8.73
C ASP A 31 3.43 -39.34 10.09
N ASP A 32 4.32 -39.30 11.08
CA ASP A 32 4.04 -38.70 12.39
C ASP A 32 3.75 -37.19 12.26
N ALA A 33 4.59 -36.46 11.53
CA ALA A 33 4.37 -35.03 11.27
C ALA A 33 3.06 -34.78 10.50
N LYS A 34 2.73 -35.63 9.52
CA LYS A 34 1.47 -35.55 8.77
C LYS A 34 0.27 -35.74 9.68
N LYS A 35 0.34 -36.69 10.62
CA LYS A 35 -0.72 -36.93 11.59
C LYS A 35 -0.89 -35.74 12.53
N GLU A 36 0.21 -35.22 13.08
CA GLU A 36 0.19 -34.06 13.96
C GLU A 36 -0.38 -32.81 13.27
N LEU A 37 0.03 -32.54 12.02
CA LEU A 37 -0.51 -31.45 11.22
C LEU A 37 -2.00 -31.62 10.92
N ALA A 38 -2.47 -32.85 10.67
CA ALA A 38 -3.89 -33.13 10.47
C ALA A 38 -4.71 -32.87 11.74
N ASP A 39 -4.19 -33.25 12.91
CA ASP A 39 -4.83 -32.99 14.20
C ASP A 39 -4.91 -31.47 14.51
N ILE A 40 -3.83 -30.72 14.23
CA ILE A 40 -3.83 -29.26 14.34
C ILE A 40 -4.87 -28.62 13.41
N GLN A 41 -4.93 -29.05 12.14
CA GLN A 41 -5.91 -28.54 11.18
C GLN A 41 -7.34 -28.81 11.63
N LYS A 42 -7.60 -30.00 12.17
CA LYS A 42 -8.91 -30.35 12.74
C LYS A 42 -9.28 -29.45 13.92
N ALA A 43 -8.34 -29.18 14.82
CA ALA A 43 -8.56 -28.27 15.94
C ALA A 43 -8.85 -26.82 15.48
N MET A 44 -8.13 -26.35 14.45
CA MET A 44 -8.37 -25.04 13.84
C MET A 44 -9.75 -24.96 13.18
N SER A 45 -10.14 -25.98 12.40
CA SER A 45 -11.46 -26.08 11.78
C SER A 45 -12.57 -26.06 12.83
N ALA A 46 -12.42 -26.83 13.91
CA ALA A 46 -13.38 -26.84 15.02
C ALA A 46 -13.47 -25.48 15.75
N ALA A 47 -12.34 -24.79 15.96
CA ALA A 47 -12.35 -23.44 16.53
C ALA A 47 -13.07 -22.43 15.62
N MET A 48 -12.84 -22.52 14.32
CA MET A 48 -13.53 -21.71 13.32
C MET A 48 -15.05 -21.95 13.31
N PHE A 49 -15.51 -23.20 13.32
CA PHE A 49 -16.96 -23.49 13.37
C PHE A 49 -17.62 -22.99 14.65
N ARG A 50 -16.93 -23.06 15.80
CA ARG A 50 -17.42 -22.44 17.04
C ARG A 50 -17.60 -20.93 16.91
N MET A 51 -16.72 -20.26 16.15
CA MET A 51 -16.83 -18.84 15.90
C MET A 51 -18.04 -18.51 15.01
N PHE A 52 -18.32 -19.32 13.98
CA PHE A 52 -19.58 -19.21 13.22
C PHE A 52 -20.80 -19.36 14.12
N ASP A 53 -20.80 -20.36 15.01
CA ASP A 53 -21.92 -20.61 15.93
C ASP A 53 -22.13 -19.43 16.89
N GLU A 54 -21.06 -18.87 17.47
CA GLU A 54 -21.18 -17.76 18.43
C GLU A 54 -21.64 -16.47 17.75
N VAL A 55 -21.14 -16.16 16.54
CA VAL A 55 -21.61 -15.00 15.76
C VAL A 55 -23.09 -15.17 15.39
N GLU A 56 -23.50 -16.36 14.93
CA GLU A 56 -24.89 -16.64 14.59
C GLU A 56 -25.81 -16.54 15.82
N LYS A 57 -25.37 -17.09 16.95
CA LYS A 57 -26.09 -17.04 18.22
C LYS A 57 -26.27 -15.59 18.70
N LEU A 58 -25.20 -14.80 18.74
CA LEU A 58 -25.26 -13.40 19.15
C LEU A 58 -26.20 -12.58 18.26
N HIS A 59 -26.11 -12.79 16.94
CA HIS A 59 -27.02 -12.15 15.99
C HIS A 59 -28.47 -12.52 16.31
N LYS A 60 -28.80 -13.81 16.45
CA LYS A 60 -30.17 -14.27 16.72
C LYS A 60 -30.72 -13.88 18.09
N SER A 61 -29.87 -13.74 19.12
CA SER A 61 -30.33 -13.50 20.50
C SER A 61 -30.42 -12.03 20.89
N HIS A 62 -29.67 -11.14 20.23
CA HIS A 62 -29.53 -9.75 20.68
C HIS A 62 -29.78 -8.69 19.61
N PHE A 63 -29.89 -9.06 18.32
CA PHE A 63 -29.96 -8.08 17.24
C PHE A 63 -31.01 -8.45 16.20
N GLU A 64 -31.77 -7.46 15.72
CA GLU A 64 -32.74 -7.66 14.63
C GLU A 64 -32.06 -7.73 13.25
N ASN A 65 -30.89 -7.11 13.10
CA ASN A 65 -30.13 -7.08 11.86
C ASN A 65 -28.63 -7.31 12.09
N PHE A 66 -27.97 -7.86 11.07
CA PHE A 66 -26.53 -8.15 11.16
C PHE A 66 -25.67 -6.89 11.20
N SER A 67 -26.15 -5.76 10.67
CA SER A 67 -25.39 -4.49 10.67
C SER A 67 -25.11 -3.96 12.08
N ALA A 68 -26.05 -4.12 13.02
CA ALA A 68 -25.87 -3.65 14.39
C ALA A 68 -24.77 -4.44 15.12
N ILE A 69 -24.70 -5.76 14.93
CA ILE A 69 -23.65 -6.59 15.52
C ILE A 69 -22.33 -6.48 14.75
N ALA A 70 -22.36 -6.24 13.43
CA ALA A 70 -21.15 -6.13 12.61
C ALA A 70 -20.23 -4.99 13.06
N ALA A 71 -20.80 -3.84 13.45
CA ALA A 71 -20.02 -2.72 13.98
C ALA A 71 -19.28 -3.13 15.27
N TRP A 72 -19.98 -3.79 16.20
CA TRP A 72 -19.39 -4.27 17.45
C TRP A 72 -18.35 -5.38 17.22
N LEU A 73 -18.61 -6.34 16.34
CA LEU A 73 -17.65 -7.40 15.99
C LEU A 73 -16.40 -6.82 15.31
N LYS A 74 -16.53 -5.72 14.58
CA LYS A 74 -15.41 -5.02 13.97
C LYS A 74 -14.57 -4.30 15.01
N THR A 75 -15.19 -3.53 15.91
CA THR A 75 -14.46 -2.74 16.92
C THR A 75 -13.89 -3.61 18.03
N GLU A 76 -14.73 -4.46 18.64
CA GLU A 76 -14.36 -5.22 19.84
C GLU A 76 -13.70 -6.56 19.51
N CYS A 77 -14.12 -7.23 18.42
CA CYS A 77 -13.58 -8.54 18.03
C CYS A 77 -12.56 -8.48 16.89
N ARG A 78 -12.27 -7.28 16.35
CA ARG A 78 -11.28 -7.04 15.29
C ARG A 78 -11.51 -7.88 14.04
N LEU A 79 -12.77 -8.17 13.72
CA LEU A 79 -13.12 -8.89 12.49
C LEU A 79 -13.12 -7.95 11.30
N SER A 80 -12.56 -8.42 10.18
CA SER A 80 -12.58 -7.65 8.94
C SER A 80 -13.98 -7.64 8.32
N ASP A 81 -14.29 -6.61 7.54
CA ASP A 81 -15.57 -6.52 6.82
C ASP A 81 -15.81 -7.74 5.91
N GLU A 82 -14.73 -8.29 5.34
CA GLU A 82 -14.78 -9.45 4.46
C GLU A 82 -15.10 -10.76 5.22
N ASP A 83 -14.60 -10.88 6.44
CA ASP A 83 -14.87 -12.05 7.29
C ASP A 83 -16.28 -11.97 7.87
N LEU A 84 -16.73 -10.77 8.27
CA LEU A 84 -18.11 -10.51 8.72
C LEU A 84 -19.14 -10.91 7.67
N LEU A 85 -18.89 -10.58 6.40
CA LEU A 85 -19.74 -11.02 5.30
C LEU A 85 -19.76 -12.55 5.16
N THR A 86 -18.64 -13.22 5.45
CA THR A 86 -18.55 -14.68 5.46
C THR A 86 -19.40 -15.26 6.59
N TYR A 87 -19.30 -14.74 7.81
CA TYR A 87 -20.12 -15.15 8.96
C TYR A 87 -21.61 -14.97 8.68
N GLN A 88 -22.00 -13.81 8.13
CA GLN A 88 -23.39 -13.50 7.81
C GLN A 88 -24.00 -14.50 6.82
N ARG A 89 -23.24 -14.87 5.77
CA ARG A 89 -23.74 -15.66 4.63
C ARG A 89 -23.53 -17.15 4.80
N PHE A 90 -22.74 -17.59 5.77
CA PHE A 90 -22.37 -19.00 5.93
C PHE A 90 -23.59 -19.91 6.07
N GLY A 91 -24.55 -19.56 6.94
CA GLY A 91 -25.73 -20.39 7.19
C GLY A 91 -26.56 -20.66 5.93
N GLU A 92 -26.78 -19.62 5.12
CA GLU A 92 -27.49 -19.72 3.85
C GLU A 92 -26.68 -20.49 2.79
N ALA A 93 -25.40 -20.17 2.64
CA ALA A 93 -24.57 -20.69 1.56
C ALA A 93 -24.11 -22.14 1.77
N LEU A 94 -23.79 -22.51 3.02
CA LEU A 94 -23.09 -23.75 3.37
C LEU A 94 -23.66 -24.49 4.58
N GLY A 95 -24.70 -23.97 5.25
CA GLY A 95 -25.25 -24.58 6.47
C GLY A 95 -25.62 -26.06 6.33
N GLN A 96 -26.21 -26.45 5.19
CA GLN A 96 -26.56 -27.86 4.92
C GLN A 96 -25.34 -28.79 4.77
N GLN A 97 -24.16 -28.24 4.48
CA GLN A 97 -22.92 -28.99 4.27
C GLN A 97 -21.97 -28.88 5.47
N ARG A 98 -22.38 -28.22 6.56
CA ARG A 98 -21.53 -27.99 7.75
C ARG A 98 -20.80 -29.24 8.22
N ASP A 99 -21.53 -30.35 8.38
CA ASP A 99 -20.95 -31.62 8.85
C ASP A 99 -19.90 -32.19 7.88
N LEU A 100 -20.08 -32.00 6.57
CA LEU A 100 -19.09 -32.42 5.58
C LEU A 100 -17.82 -31.56 5.71
N LEU A 101 -18.00 -30.24 5.83
CA LEU A 101 -16.89 -29.29 5.88
C LEU A 101 -16.07 -29.43 7.18
N ASP A 102 -16.75 -29.66 8.31
CA ASP A 102 -16.12 -29.92 9.60
C ASP A 102 -15.30 -31.22 9.61
N LYS A 103 -15.86 -32.31 9.07
CA LYS A 103 -15.15 -33.59 8.94
C LYS A 103 -13.95 -33.52 8.00
N THR A 104 -14.01 -32.67 6.98
CA THR A 104 -12.93 -32.52 5.99
C THR A 104 -11.77 -31.68 6.52
N GLY A 105 -11.99 -30.86 7.56
CA GLY A 105 -10.95 -29.99 8.11
C GLY A 105 -10.58 -28.84 7.17
N ILE A 106 -11.58 -28.23 6.51
CA ILE A 106 -11.32 -27.14 5.56
C ILE A 106 -10.87 -25.86 6.26
N THR A 107 -10.03 -25.08 5.58
CA THR A 107 -9.55 -23.80 6.10
C THR A 107 -10.61 -22.71 5.97
N PHE A 108 -10.51 -21.67 6.81
CA PHE A 108 -11.39 -20.50 6.75
C PHE A 108 -11.36 -19.81 5.38
N GLU A 109 -10.19 -19.68 4.76
CA GLU A 109 -10.04 -19.15 3.40
C GLU A 109 -10.83 -19.95 2.36
N THR A 110 -10.92 -21.27 2.54
CA THR A 110 -11.72 -22.13 1.66
C THR A 110 -13.21 -21.92 1.89
N ILE A 111 -13.64 -21.80 3.16
CA ILE A 111 -15.04 -21.45 3.51
C ILE A 111 -15.41 -20.12 2.85
N LYS A 112 -14.57 -19.11 3.07
CA LYS A 112 -14.73 -17.76 2.52
C LYS A 112 -14.88 -17.80 1.00
N ALA A 113 -14.00 -18.52 0.30
CA ALA A 113 -14.11 -18.70 -1.15
C ALA A 113 -15.42 -19.39 -1.57
N LEU A 114 -15.87 -20.42 -0.85
CA LEU A 114 -17.12 -21.14 -1.14
C LEU A 114 -18.37 -20.28 -0.87
N VAL A 115 -18.39 -19.50 0.21
CA VAL A 115 -19.49 -18.59 0.57
C VAL A 115 -19.66 -17.51 -0.51
N HIS A 116 -18.56 -16.98 -1.02
CA HIS A 116 -18.57 -15.92 -2.04
C HIS A 116 -18.74 -16.43 -3.47
N ALA A 117 -18.55 -17.72 -3.71
CA ALA A 117 -18.75 -18.32 -5.03
C ALA A 117 -20.23 -18.42 -5.41
N ASP A 118 -20.53 -18.29 -6.70
CA ASP A 118 -21.86 -18.56 -7.26
C ASP A 118 -22.30 -20.01 -7.00
N ASN A 119 -23.60 -20.27 -6.94
CA ASN A 119 -24.15 -21.59 -6.57
C ASN A 119 -23.56 -22.74 -7.41
N VAL A 120 -23.40 -22.56 -8.72
CA VAL A 120 -22.84 -23.60 -9.60
C VAL A 120 -21.39 -23.94 -9.24
N VAL A 121 -20.56 -22.93 -8.96
CA VAL A 121 -19.15 -23.12 -8.57
C VAL A 121 -19.07 -23.77 -7.19
N ARG A 122 -19.93 -23.35 -6.27
CA ARG A 122 -20.03 -23.93 -4.93
C ARG A 122 -20.42 -25.41 -5.01
N ASP A 123 -21.40 -25.77 -5.83
CA ASP A 123 -21.86 -27.15 -6.01
C ASP A 123 -20.80 -28.06 -6.65
N ASP A 124 -20.04 -27.54 -7.63
CA ASP A 124 -18.90 -28.26 -8.21
C ASP A 124 -17.83 -28.53 -7.14
N ALA A 125 -17.47 -27.51 -6.36
CA ALA A 125 -16.45 -27.64 -5.32
C ALA A 125 -16.90 -28.59 -4.18
N LEU A 126 -18.15 -28.49 -3.74
CA LEU A 126 -18.73 -29.40 -2.74
C LEU A 126 -18.78 -30.85 -3.24
N ARG A 127 -19.06 -31.08 -4.53
CA ARG A 127 -18.98 -32.43 -5.14
C ARG A 127 -17.56 -32.97 -5.10
N MET A 128 -16.56 -32.14 -5.36
CA MET A 128 -15.15 -32.54 -5.25
C MET A 128 -14.77 -32.91 -3.81
N ILE A 129 -15.18 -32.08 -2.84
CA ILE A 129 -14.96 -32.37 -1.41
C ILE A 129 -15.62 -33.70 -1.02
N LYS A 130 -16.87 -33.91 -1.43
CA LYS A 130 -17.61 -35.16 -1.15
C LYS A 130 -16.96 -36.39 -1.78
N ALA A 131 -16.28 -36.23 -2.92
CA ALA A 131 -15.49 -37.28 -3.58
C ALA A 131 -14.11 -37.49 -2.93
N GLY A 132 -13.75 -36.73 -1.88
CA GLY A 132 -12.48 -36.84 -1.17
C GLY A 132 -11.32 -36.07 -1.81
N HIS A 133 -11.60 -35.17 -2.77
CA HIS A 133 -10.56 -34.31 -3.32
C HIS A 133 -10.24 -33.15 -2.38
N ALA A 134 -8.95 -32.84 -2.25
CA ALA A 134 -8.51 -31.63 -1.57
C ALA A 134 -8.96 -30.40 -2.38
N VAL A 135 -9.73 -29.52 -1.73
CA VAL A 135 -10.20 -28.26 -2.30
C VAL A 135 -9.75 -27.13 -1.40
N ASP A 136 -8.98 -26.19 -1.96
CA ASP A 136 -8.60 -24.95 -1.31
C ASP A 136 -9.25 -23.75 -2.02
N ALA A 137 -9.03 -22.53 -1.51
CA ALA A 137 -9.51 -21.30 -2.13
C ALA A 137 -9.02 -21.11 -3.58
N ASN A 138 -7.86 -21.65 -3.96
CA ASN A 138 -7.34 -21.56 -5.33
C ASN A 138 -8.10 -22.47 -6.29
N VAL A 139 -8.45 -23.68 -5.85
CA VAL A 139 -9.29 -24.61 -6.59
C VAL A 139 -10.66 -23.99 -6.84
N VAL A 140 -11.30 -23.42 -5.83
CA VAL A 140 -12.59 -22.72 -5.97
C VAL A 140 -12.49 -21.59 -7.02
N ARG A 141 -11.45 -20.75 -6.93
CA ARG A 141 -11.19 -19.69 -7.92
C ARG A 141 -10.95 -20.23 -9.33
N SER A 142 -10.29 -21.39 -9.45
CA SER A 142 -10.01 -22.04 -10.72
C SER A 142 -11.27 -22.60 -11.37
N ILE A 143 -12.16 -23.20 -10.58
CA ILE A 143 -13.49 -23.65 -11.03
C ILE A 143 -14.28 -22.44 -11.54
N SER A 144 -14.38 -21.37 -10.73
CA SER A 144 -15.05 -20.13 -11.13
C SER A 144 -14.51 -19.59 -12.46
N LYS A 145 -13.19 -19.53 -12.62
CA LYS A 145 -12.54 -19.09 -13.85
C LYS A 145 -12.83 -20.02 -15.04
N SER A 146 -12.86 -21.33 -14.83
CA SER A 146 -13.23 -22.29 -15.88
C SER A 146 -14.66 -22.07 -16.34
N ARG A 147 -15.61 -21.98 -15.40
CA ARG A 147 -17.02 -21.74 -15.68
C ARG A 147 -17.25 -20.41 -16.39
N HIS A 148 -16.58 -19.36 -15.95
CA HIS A 148 -16.64 -18.07 -16.62
C HIS A 148 -16.12 -18.14 -18.06
N ARG A 149 -15.03 -18.90 -18.31
CA ARG A 149 -14.51 -19.12 -19.67
C ARG A 149 -15.42 -19.98 -20.53
N GLU A 150 -16.08 -20.98 -19.94
CA GLU A 150 -17.05 -21.84 -20.63
C GLU A 150 -18.30 -21.05 -21.04
N ALA A 151 -18.72 -20.08 -20.22
CA ALA A 151 -19.84 -19.19 -20.51
C ALA A 151 -19.53 -18.16 -21.62
N MET A 152 -18.25 -17.89 -21.91
CA MET A 152 -17.83 -16.95 -22.94
C MET A 152 -17.84 -17.56 -24.34
N THR A 153 -18.32 -16.79 -25.30
CA THR A 153 -18.13 -17.08 -26.73
C THR A 153 -16.63 -17.08 -27.10
N VAL A 154 -16.29 -17.68 -28.25
CA VAL A 154 -14.90 -17.68 -28.75
C VAL A 154 -14.39 -16.26 -28.98
N SER A 155 -15.26 -15.36 -29.47
CA SER A 155 -14.91 -13.96 -29.73
C SER A 155 -14.65 -13.18 -28.43
N GLU A 156 -15.49 -13.35 -27.41
CA GLU A 156 -15.30 -12.70 -26.10
C GLU A 156 -14.03 -13.19 -25.41
N ARG A 157 -13.72 -14.49 -25.49
CA ARG A 157 -12.46 -15.04 -24.97
C ARG A 157 -11.25 -14.40 -25.64
N ARG A 158 -11.23 -14.36 -26.98
CA ARG A 158 -10.14 -13.74 -27.75
C ARG A 158 -9.98 -12.27 -27.41
N TYR A 159 -11.09 -11.54 -27.29
CA TYR A 159 -11.07 -10.13 -26.89
C TYR A 159 -10.50 -9.94 -25.48
N SER A 160 -10.96 -10.72 -24.50
CA SER A 160 -10.45 -10.66 -23.11
C SER A 160 -8.96 -10.97 -23.03
N GLU A 161 -8.50 -12.02 -23.72
CA GLU A 161 -7.07 -12.37 -23.80
C GLU A 161 -6.25 -11.26 -24.46
N GLN A 162 -6.74 -10.68 -25.55
CA GLN A 162 -6.09 -9.55 -26.22
C GLN A 162 -5.97 -8.34 -25.29
N GLN A 163 -7.04 -7.99 -24.56
CA GLN A 163 -7.02 -6.88 -23.61
C GLN A 163 -6.02 -7.11 -22.47
N LEU A 164 -5.93 -8.33 -21.95
CA LEU A 164 -4.93 -8.68 -20.93
C LEU A 164 -3.49 -8.55 -21.46
N LEU A 165 -3.25 -8.99 -22.69
CA LEU A 165 -1.95 -8.85 -23.35
C LEU A 165 -1.58 -7.38 -23.56
N ILE A 166 -2.52 -6.56 -24.07
CA ILE A 166 -2.32 -5.12 -24.27
C ILE A 166 -2.00 -4.44 -22.94
N ARG A 167 -2.82 -4.64 -21.91
CA ARG A 167 -2.59 -4.07 -20.57
C ARG A 167 -1.22 -4.45 -20.04
N ARG A 168 -0.87 -5.74 -20.10
CA ARG A 168 0.44 -6.23 -19.65
C ARG A 168 1.58 -5.55 -20.38
N LYS A 169 1.47 -5.39 -21.70
CA LYS A 169 2.49 -4.71 -22.52
C LYS A 169 2.59 -3.22 -22.21
N ILE A 170 1.47 -2.53 -21.99
CA ILE A 170 1.43 -1.13 -21.53
C ILE A 170 2.15 -1.01 -20.19
N TYR A 171 1.80 -1.83 -19.19
CA TYR A 171 2.44 -1.79 -17.87
C TYR A 171 3.94 -2.07 -17.94
N GLN A 172 4.36 -3.05 -18.74
CA GLN A 172 5.79 -3.36 -18.90
C GLN A 172 6.55 -2.21 -19.54
N LYS A 173 6.02 -1.63 -20.62
CA LYS A 173 6.64 -0.51 -21.32
C LYS A 173 6.67 0.75 -20.46
N GLY A 174 5.54 1.11 -19.83
CA GLY A 174 5.44 2.26 -18.93
C GLY A 174 6.40 2.15 -17.74
N ARG A 175 6.51 0.97 -17.12
CA ARG A 175 7.46 0.75 -16.03
C ARG A 175 8.92 0.95 -16.48
N ALA A 176 9.29 0.47 -17.66
CA ALA A 176 10.64 0.67 -18.19
C ALA A 176 10.93 2.17 -18.39
N ILE A 177 9.99 2.90 -19.00
CA ILE A 177 10.09 4.36 -19.22
C ILE A 177 10.29 5.10 -17.89
N ILE A 178 9.49 4.78 -16.86
CA ILE A 178 9.59 5.41 -15.52
C ILE A 178 10.95 5.14 -14.89
N VAL A 179 11.43 3.88 -14.92
CA VAL A 179 12.72 3.52 -14.33
C VAL A 179 13.87 4.26 -15.01
N ASP A 180 13.85 4.34 -16.34
CA ASP A 180 14.88 5.05 -17.11
C ASP A 180 14.82 6.56 -16.88
N PHE A 181 13.62 7.13 -16.73
CA PHE A 181 13.43 8.55 -16.41
C PHE A 181 13.97 8.88 -15.00
N GLN A 182 13.58 8.10 -13.99
CA GLN A 182 14.03 8.26 -12.61
C GLN A 182 15.55 8.07 -12.46
N LYS A 183 16.16 7.21 -13.30
CA LYS A 183 17.62 7.07 -13.33
C LYS A 183 18.29 8.36 -13.80
N GLU A 184 17.83 8.94 -14.90
CA GLU A 184 18.40 10.17 -15.43
C GLU A 184 18.17 11.37 -14.50
N ALA A 185 16.99 11.46 -13.88
CA ALA A 185 16.69 12.45 -12.84
C ALA A 185 17.62 12.32 -11.62
N ARG A 186 17.93 11.07 -11.17
CA ARG A 186 18.90 10.83 -10.09
C ARG A 186 20.30 11.28 -10.45
N ASP A 187 20.72 11.04 -11.69
CA ASP A 187 22.05 11.47 -12.13
C ASP A 187 22.15 13.00 -12.18
N LEU A 188 21.10 13.69 -12.62
CA LEU A 188 21.01 15.16 -12.56
C LEU A 188 21.02 15.67 -11.10
N TYR A 189 20.18 15.09 -10.23
CA TYR A 189 20.11 15.47 -8.81
C TYR A 189 21.45 15.28 -8.09
N ARG A 190 22.15 14.18 -8.35
CA ARG A 190 23.49 13.92 -7.79
C ARG A 190 24.51 14.95 -8.27
N LEU A 191 24.46 15.34 -9.55
CA LEU A 191 25.34 16.36 -10.08
C LEU A 191 25.11 17.70 -9.36
N ILE A 192 23.85 18.13 -9.23
CA ILE A 192 23.46 19.35 -8.51
C ILE A 192 23.95 19.33 -7.05
N THR A 193 23.59 18.29 -6.30
CA THR A 193 23.90 18.20 -4.85
C THR A 193 25.38 18.03 -4.55
N THR A 194 26.13 17.31 -5.40
CA THR A 194 27.59 17.21 -5.24
C THR A 194 28.25 18.59 -5.32
N GLN A 195 27.78 19.43 -6.25
CA GLN A 195 28.34 20.77 -6.46
C GLN A 195 27.97 21.73 -5.33
N GLU A 196 26.73 21.67 -4.87
CA GLU A 196 26.27 22.43 -3.71
C GLU A 196 27.10 22.12 -2.46
N VAL A 197 27.36 20.83 -2.19
CA VAL A 197 28.20 20.40 -1.06
C VAL A 197 29.64 20.87 -1.24
N SER A 198 30.24 20.70 -2.44
CA SER A 198 31.59 21.17 -2.72
C SER A 198 31.74 22.68 -2.48
N ARG A 199 30.75 23.49 -2.87
CA ARG A 199 30.77 24.94 -2.61
C ARG A 199 30.61 25.30 -1.14
N ARG A 200 29.70 24.64 -0.42
CA ARG A 200 29.54 24.87 1.04
C ARG A 200 30.83 24.59 1.80
N VAL A 201 31.55 23.52 1.45
CA VAL A 201 32.84 23.18 2.05
C VAL A 201 33.90 24.25 1.75
N LEU A 202 33.90 24.82 0.55
CA LEU A 202 34.83 25.90 0.16
C LEU A 202 34.48 27.24 0.83
N SER A 203 33.20 27.56 1.02
CA SER A 203 32.75 28.82 1.62
C SER A 203 32.91 28.86 3.14
N ASP A 204 32.80 27.72 3.83
CA ASP A 204 32.83 27.63 5.31
C ASP A 204 34.25 27.71 5.91
N GLY A 205 35.27 27.97 5.08
CA GLY A 205 36.62 28.34 5.54
C GLY A 205 37.36 27.30 6.39
N ARG A 206 36.83 26.08 6.55
CA ARG A 206 37.54 24.96 7.16
C ARG A 206 38.68 24.56 6.24
N LYS A 207 39.81 25.24 6.40
CA LYS A 207 41.11 24.74 5.94
C LYS A 207 41.26 23.34 6.51
N SER A 208 41.13 22.34 5.66
CA SER A 208 41.66 21.02 5.92
C SER A 208 43.15 21.23 6.22
N THR A 209 43.50 21.15 7.50
CA THR A 209 44.89 21.07 7.93
C THR A 209 45.34 19.65 7.67
N ASP A 210 45.46 19.24 6.41
CA ASP A 210 46.28 18.10 6.01
C ASP A 210 46.68 18.28 4.54
N ASP A 211 47.98 18.30 4.36
CA ASP A 211 48.74 18.52 3.15
C ASP A 211 48.66 17.27 2.25
N ALA A 212 47.70 17.22 1.31
CA ALA A 212 47.77 16.34 0.13
C ALA A 212 46.69 16.70 -0.91
N GLY A 213 47.09 17.42 -1.95
CA GLY A 213 46.33 17.54 -3.20
C GLY A 213 45.61 18.87 -3.35
N VAL A 214 46.23 19.77 -4.13
CA VAL A 214 45.52 20.88 -4.77
C VAL A 214 44.45 20.26 -5.68
N GLY A 215 43.25 20.06 -5.12
CA GLY A 215 42.06 19.78 -5.91
C GLY A 215 41.83 20.99 -6.80
N VAL A 216 42.13 20.85 -8.09
CA VAL A 216 41.74 21.84 -9.10
C VAL A 216 40.26 22.10 -8.90
N ALA A 217 39.91 23.35 -8.58
CA ALA A 217 38.51 23.75 -8.47
C ALA A 217 37.80 23.28 -9.75
N PRO A 218 36.73 22.50 -9.64
CA PRO A 218 36.11 21.93 -10.82
C PRO A 218 35.66 23.06 -11.74
N ASP A 219 35.83 22.85 -13.05
CA ASP A 219 35.46 23.83 -14.07
C ASP A 219 33.96 24.10 -14.01
N GLU A 220 33.60 25.24 -13.42
CA GLU A 220 32.21 25.63 -13.15
C GLU A 220 31.41 25.76 -14.44
N ASP A 221 32.04 26.22 -15.52
CA ASP A 221 31.40 26.33 -16.83
C ASP A 221 31.11 24.95 -17.41
N SER A 222 32.02 23.99 -17.24
CA SER A 222 31.82 22.60 -17.64
C SER A 222 30.68 21.94 -16.87
N ILE A 223 30.62 22.12 -15.55
CA ILE A 223 29.52 21.60 -14.72
C ILE A 223 28.19 22.22 -15.09
N LYS A 224 28.15 23.56 -15.24
CA LYS A 224 26.93 24.27 -15.60
C LYS A 224 26.42 23.78 -16.95
N THR A 225 27.31 23.58 -17.92
CA THR A 225 27.00 22.99 -19.23
C THR A 225 26.44 21.58 -19.10
N GLU A 226 27.04 20.72 -18.26
CA GLU A 226 26.56 19.35 -18.05
C GLU A 226 25.16 19.32 -17.41
N ILE A 227 24.89 20.21 -16.45
CA ILE A 227 23.56 20.36 -15.82
C ILE A 227 22.53 20.79 -16.87
N ILE A 228 22.83 21.81 -17.68
CA ILE A 228 21.97 22.30 -18.77
C ILE A 228 21.64 21.16 -19.74
N ASP A 229 22.66 20.42 -20.19
CA ASP A 229 22.49 19.34 -21.16
C ASP A 229 21.64 18.19 -20.61
N ARG A 230 21.81 17.83 -19.33
CA ARG A 230 20.98 16.82 -18.66
C ARG A 230 19.54 17.29 -18.49
N ALA A 231 19.32 18.54 -18.07
CA ALA A 231 17.99 19.10 -17.93
C ALA A 231 17.24 19.17 -19.27
N LYS A 232 17.91 19.60 -20.36
CA LYS A 232 17.36 19.63 -21.72
C LYS A 232 16.93 18.24 -22.23
N ARG A 233 17.61 17.18 -21.82
CA ARG A 233 17.20 15.79 -22.16
C ARG A 233 16.02 15.31 -21.34
N LEU A 234 15.94 15.69 -20.07
CA LEU A 234 14.86 15.28 -19.16
C LEU A 234 13.53 16.00 -19.45
N GLN A 235 13.57 17.27 -19.82
CA GLN A 235 12.38 18.10 -20.04
C GLN A 235 11.34 17.51 -21.02
N PRO A 236 11.68 17.11 -22.26
CA PRO A 236 10.68 16.54 -23.17
C PRO A 236 10.09 15.21 -22.67
N ARG A 237 10.88 14.42 -21.92
CA ARG A 237 10.41 13.17 -21.30
C ARG A 237 9.46 13.44 -20.13
N PHE A 238 9.73 14.49 -19.36
CA PHE A 238 8.85 14.95 -18.30
C PHE A 238 7.49 15.37 -18.86
N GLU A 239 7.48 16.16 -19.94
CA GLU A 239 6.24 16.61 -20.59
C GLU A 239 5.43 15.44 -21.18
N GLU A 240 6.10 14.42 -21.72
CA GLU A 240 5.45 13.19 -22.20
C GLU A 240 4.75 12.41 -21.07
N ILE A 241 5.33 12.39 -19.86
CA ILE A 241 4.81 11.61 -18.72
C ILE A 241 3.72 12.37 -17.95
N PHE A 242 3.94 13.64 -17.64
CA PHE A 242 3.10 14.40 -16.71
C PHE A 242 2.10 15.34 -17.38
N ALA A 243 2.13 15.42 -18.72
CA ALA A 243 1.38 16.37 -19.53
C ALA A 243 1.77 17.84 -19.24
N PRO A 244 1.59 18.78 -20.19
CA PRO A 244 2.19 20.11 -20.10
C PRO A 244 1.52 21.07 -19.12
N LYS A 245 0.58 20.62 -18.27
CA LYS A 245 -0.19 21.50 -17.38
C LYS A 245 0.77 22.27 -16.46
N SER A 246 0.88 23.58 -16.68
CA SER A 246 1.68 24.47 -15.84
C SER A 246 0.79 25.03 -14.73
N VAL A 247 1.24 24.90 -13.50
CA VAL A 247 0.74 25.68 -12.36
C VAL A 247 1.69 26.86 -12.19
N ALA A 248 1.14 28.07 -12.09
CA ALA A 248 1.95 29.26 -11.82
C ALA A 248 2.58 29.16 -10.43
N VAL A 249 3.76 29.74 -10.23
CA VAL A 249 4.51 29.63 -8.97
C VAL A 249 3.68 30.12 -7.78
N GLU A 250 2.91 31.19 -7.99
CA GLU A 250 2.05 31.81 -6.98
C GLU A 250 0.93 30.87 -6.50
N ASP A 251 0.56 29.87 -7.31
CA ASP A 251 -0.50 28.92 -7.02
C ASP A 251 0.00 27.62 -6.40
N TRP A 252 1.31 27.39 -6.30
CA TRP A 252 1.89 26.14 -5.81
C TRP A 252 1.38 25.75 -4.42
N LEU A 253 1.36 26.70 -3.49
CA LEU A 253 0.87 26.46 -2.13
C LEU A 253 -0.61 26.07 -2.13
N THR A 254 -1.43 26.79 -2.92
CA THR A 254 -2.88 26.54 -3.01
C THR A 254 -3.18 25.16 -3.62
N VAL A 255 -2.38 24.75 -4.62
CA VAL A 255 -2.46 23.42 -5.22
C VAL A 255 -2.00 22.37 -4.22
N GLY A 256 -0.88 22.61 -3.54
CA GLY A 256 -0.30 21.72 -2.51
C GLY A 256 -1.24 21.34 -1.38
N LEU A 257 -2.05 22.30 -0.92
CA LEU A 257 -3.08 22.07 0.11
C LEU A 257 -4.13 21.04 -0.33
N LYS A 258 -4.31 20.81 -1.63
CA LYS A 258 -5.29 19.86 -2.19
C LYS A 258 -4.64 18.60 -2.73
N ASP A 259 -3.52 18.78 -3.43
CA ASP A 259 -2.76 17.73 -4.10
C ASP A 259 -1.26 18.06 -4.08
N LEU A 260 -0.58 17.51 -3.08
CA LEU A 260 0.88 17.63 -2.94
C LEU A 260 1.62 17.03 -4.16
N ALA A 261 1.05 16.02 -4.82
CA ALA A 261 1.69 15.44 -6.00
C ALA A 261 1.64 16.41 -7.19
N GLU A 262 0.52 17.12 -7.37
CA GLU A 262 0.40 18.15 -8.41
C GLU A 262 1.35 19.33 -8.15
N GLN A 263 1.51 19.75 -6.89
CA GLN A 263 2.52 20.74 -6.50
C GLN A 263 3.95 20.27 -6.87
N ASN A 264 4.34 19.07 -6.44
CA ASN A 264 5.68 18.53 -6.71
C ASN A 264 5.98 18.44 -8.23
N VAL A 265 4.97 18.10 -9.03
CA VAL A 265 5.10 18.07 -10.50
C VAL A 265 5.31 19.48 -11.06
N ALA A 266 4.59 20.49 -10.55
CA ALA A 266 4.77 21.87 -10.97
C ALA A 266 6.15 22.43 -10.63
N GLU A 267 6.62 22.19 -9.40
CA GLU A 267 7.96 22.54 -8.94
C GLU A 267 9.05 21.88 -9.79
N ALA A 268 8.90 20.57 -10.07
CA ALA A 268 9.85 19.83 -10.90
C ALA A 268 9.90 20.37 -12.34
N LYS A 269 8.75 20.76 -12.90
CA LYS A 269 8.68 21.39 -14.22
C LYS A 269 9.48 22.70 -14.24
N TYR A 270 9.22 23.56 -13.26
CA TYR A 270 9.89 24.86 -13.16
C TYR A 270 11.40 24.70 -12.94
N ALA A 271 11.82 23.78 -12.07
CA ALA A 271 13.23 23.44 -11.90
C ALA A 271 13.89 23.01 -13.22
N LEU A 272 13.23 22.14 -14.00
CA LEU A 272 13.74 21.72 -15.31
C LEU A 272 13.81 22.88 -16.33
N GLU A 273 12.86 23.81 -16.33
CA GLU A 273 12.87 25.00 -17.19
C GLU A 273 14.04 25.94 -16.85
N ARG A 274 14.29 26.19 -15.56
CA ARG A 274 15.41 27.01 -15.07
C ARG A 274 16.76 26.37 -15.38
N LEU A 275 16.89 25.07 -15.12
CA LEU A 275 18.12 24.33 -15.40
C LEU A 275 18.41 24.23 -16.90
N SER A 276 17.39 23.99 -17.73
CA SER A 276 17.56 23.86 -19.19
C SER A 276 17.84 25.18 -19.90
N SER A 277 17.32 26.30 -19.39
CA SER A 277 17.61 27.65 -19.89
C SER A 277 18.98 28.17 -19.44
N GLY A 278 19.59 27.56 -18.40
CA GLY A 278 20.83 28.02 -17.82
C GLY A 278 20.64 29.19 -16.84
N GLU A 279 19.39 29.52 -16.53
CA GLU A 279 19.00 30.55 -15.57
C GLU A 279 19.07 30.01 -14.14
N PHE A 280 20.26 29.62 -13.70
CA PHE A 280 20.51 29.20 -12.33
C PHE A 280 21.96 29.51 -11.94
N SER A 281 22.21 29.50 -10.64
CA SER A 281 23.53 29.61 -10.04
C SER A 281 23.87 28.30 -9.31
N LEU A 282 25.16 27.95 -9.27
CA LEU A 282 25.64 26.65 -8.74
C LEU A 282 25.61 26.56 -7.21
N ASP A 283 25.34 27.68 -6.53
CA ASP A 283 25.04 27.74 -5.10
C ASP A 283 23.57 27.40 -4.78
N PHE A 284 22.70 27.32 -5.80
CA PHE A 284 21.28 27.00 -5.68
C PHE A 284 20.63 27.66 -4.45
N PRO A 285 20.68 29.01 -4.38
CA PRO A 285 20.04 29.75 -3.31
C PRO A 285 18.53 29.50 -3.37
N ASP A 286 17.85 29.81 -2.28
CA ASP A 286 16.39 29.71 -2.22
C ASP A 286 15.81 30.66 -3.26
N GLU A 287 15.11 30.11 -4.26
CA GLU A 287 14.55 30.92 -5.35
C GLU A 287 13.28 31.65 -4.88
N PHE A 288 12.59 31.07 -3.89
CA PHE A 288 11.42 31.66 -3.24
C PHE A 288 11.50 31.46 -1.74
N GLU A 289 11.43 32.58 -1.00
CA GLU A 289 11.23 32.62 0.44
C GLU A 289 9.89 33.32 0.67
N PHE A 290 8.82 32.54 0.83
CA PHE A 290 7.59 33.02 1.42
C PHE A 290 7.67 32.78 2.92
N ASP A 291 7.03 33.61 3.75
CA ASP A 291 7.03 33.52 5.23
C ASP A 291 6.72 32.10 5.79
N ILE A 292 6.17 31.21 4.97
CA ILE A 292 5.74 29.85 5.34
C ILE A 292 6.22 28.76 4.36
N TYR A 293 6.99 29.10 3.32
CA TYR A 293 7.38 28.16 2.28
C TYR A 293 8.69 28.56 1.62
N GLU A 294 9.70 27.73 1.83
CA GLU A 294 11.05 27.82 1.25
C GLU A 294 11.17 26.73 0.19
N TRP A 295 11.59 27.11 -1.02
CA TRP A 295 11.74 26.17 -2.13
C TRP A 295 13.03 26.38 -2.91
N ARG A 296 13.64 25.25 -3.32
CA ARG A 296 14.91 25.21 -4.01
C ARG A 296 14.84 24.31 -5.24
N ILE A 297 15.57 24.69 -6.29
CA ILE A 297 15.69 23.90 -7.53
C ILE A 297 16.01 22.40 -7.28
N PRO A 298 16.94 22.02 -6.38
CA PRO A 298 17.23 20.61 -6.13
C PRO A 298 16.01 19.82 -5.65
N ASP A 299 15.10 20.43 -4.89
CA ASP A 299 13.92 19.78 -4.32
C ASP A 299 12.94 19.37 -5.43
N GLY A 300 12.71 20.26 -6.40
CA GLY A 300 11.93 19.95 -7.61
C GLY A 300 12.50 18.75 -8.38
N ILE A 301 13.83 18.68 -8.55
CA ILE A 301 14.46 17.55 -9.24
C ILE A 301 14.40 16.26 -8.40
N LEU A 302 14.51 16.36 -7.07
CA LEU A 302 14.41 15.20 -6.19
C LEU A 302 13.09 14.46 -6.36
N HIS A 303 11.96 15.16 -6.51
CA HIS A 303 10.66 14.53 -6.72
C HIS A 303 10.63 13.61 -7.96
N LEU A 304 11.42 13.93 -8.99
CA LEU A 304 11.53 13.12 -10.20
C LEU A 304 12.37 11.85 -10.03
N THR A 305 13.16 11.75 -8.96
CA THR A 305 14.09 10.65 -8.74
C THR A 305 13.41 9.36 -8.25
N GLY A 306 12.18 9.47 -7.73
CA GLY A 306 11.52 8.39 -6.99
C GLY A 306 12.13 8.14 -5.61
N LEU A 307 13.08 8.96 -5.16
CA LEU A 307 13.54 8.99 -3.77
C LEU A 307 12.54 9.84 -2.99
N SER A 308 12.01 9.31 -1.89
CA SER A 308 11.35 10.16 -0.91
C SER A 308 12.44 10.88 -0.13
N PHE A 309 12.29 12.18 0.11
CA PHE A 309 12.86 12.76 1.31
C PHE A 309 12.36 11.87 2.45
N ALA A 310 13.27 11.25 3.21
CA ALA A 310 13.00 11.02 4.62
C ALA A 310 13.06 12.38 5.32
N ALA A 311 12.33 13.38 4.81
CA ALA A 311 11.90 14.46 5.63
C ALA A 311 10.97 13.78 6.61
N SER A 312 11.39 13.80 7.86
CA SER A 312 10.52 13.63 9.00
C SER A 312 9.45 14.73 9.01
N THR A 313 8.68 14.89 7.95
CA THR A 313 7.26 15.05 8.12
C THR A 313 6.79 13.65 8.44
N LYS A 314 6.82 13.29 9.73
CA LYS A 314 5.65 12.59 10.26
C LYS A 314 4.48 13.26 9.56
N SER A 315 3.75 12.51 8.76
CA SER A 315 2.38 12.89 8.46
C SER A 315 1.83 13.39 9.80
N LEU A 316 1.55 14.69 9.89
CA LEU A 316 0.70 15.22 10.96
C LEU A 316 -0.77 14.86 10.66
N GLY A 317 -1.03 13.94 9.71
CA GLY A 317 -2.15 13.03 9.90
C GLY A 317 -1.89 12.25 11.19
N PRO A 318 -2.86 12.19 12.12
CA PRO A 318 -2.64 11.73 13.48
C PRO A 318 -1.86 10.41 13.44
N GLU A 319 -0.71 10.37 14.11
CA GLU A 319 -0.01 9.12 14.32
C GLU A 319 -1.02 8.12 14.88
N ALA A 320 -1.06 6.94 14.29
CA ALA A 320 -1.88 5.86 14.79
C ALA A 320 -1.56 5.65 16.28
N ASN A 321 -2.60 5.87 17.11
CA ASN A 321 -2.74 5.52 18.53
C ASN A 321 -2.60 6.63 19.59
N GLU A 322 -2.82 7.90 19.28
CA GLU A 322 -3.26 8.84 20.32
C GLU A 322 -4.72 9.22 20.05
N LYS A 323 -5.62 8.96 21.02
CA LYS A 323 -7.02 9.37 20.92
C LYS A 323 -7.04 10.89 20.74
N LEU A 324 -7.84 11.38 19.81
CA LEU A 324 -7.97 12.82 19.58
C LEU A 324 -8.55 13.45 20.86
N THR A 325 -7.85 14.41 21.45
CA THR A 325 -8.33 15.04 22.68
C THR A 325 -9.32 16.16 22.40
N SER A 326 -10.25 16.39 23.32
CA SER A 326 -11.22 17.49 23.26
C SER A 326 -11.21 18.32 24.55
N LEU A 327 -11.28 19.64 24.40
CA LEU A 327 -11.43 20.61 25.49
C LEU A 327 -12.64 21.48 25.16
N GLU A 328 -13.70 21.39 25.96
CA GLU A 328 -14.91 22.19 25.75
C GLU A 328 -14.83 23.48 26.57
N ILE A 329 -14.94 24.63 25.88
CA ILE A 329 -14.96 25.96 26.50
C ILE A 329 -16.38 26.51 26.35
N CYS A 330 -16.96 26.98 27.46
CA CYS A 330 -18.39 27.26 27.63
C CYS A 330 -19.26 26.00 27.64
N ALA A 331 -18.80 24.96 28.34
CA ALA A 331 -19.39 23.63 28.28
C ALA A 331 -20.87 23.56 28.71
N GLY A 332 -21.37 24.53 29.48
CA GLY A 332 -22.75 24.55 29.96
C GLY A 332 -23.14 23.23 30.63
N ILE A 333 -24.09 22.50 30.06
CA ILE A 333 -24.53 21.17 30.57
C ILE A 333 -23.68 19.98 30.06
N GLY A 334 -22.68 20.22 29.21
CA GLY A 334 -21.75 19.20 28.68
C GLY A 334 -22.32 18.34 27.54
N GLY A 335 -23.31 18.84 26.79
CA GLY A 335 -23.96 18.08 25.71
C GLY A 335 -23.03 17.77 24.54
N GLU A 336 -22.12 18.70 24.20
CA GLU A 336 -21.16 18.51 23.11
C GLU A 336 -20.03 17.57 23.51
N ALA A 337 -19.50 17.68 24.74
CA ALA A 337 -18.55 16.70 25.28
C ALA A 337 -19.06 15.26 25.22
N ILE A 338 -20.35 15.02 25.52
CA ILE A 338 -20.93 13.68 25.38
C ILE A 338 -20.90 13.19 23.93
N GLY A 339 -21.18 14.08 22.97
CA GLY A 339 -21.08 13.77 21.55
C GLY A 339 -19.65 13.47 21.10
N LEU A 340 -18.67 14.22 21.60
CA LEU A 340 -17.25 14.05 21.29
C LEU A 340 -16.68 12.77 21.92
N MET A 341 -17.06 12.45 23.17
CA MET A 341 -16.71 11.17 23.80
C MET A 341 -17.30 9.97 23.03
N ALA A 342 -18.53 10.09 22.53
CA ALA A 342 -19.14 9.06 21.68
C ALA A 342 -18.46 8.91 20.31
N ALA A 343 -17.83 9.98 19.82
CA ALA A 343 -16.99 9.97 18.62
C ALA A 343 -15.53 9.57 18.90
N GLU A 344 -15.27 8.98 20.08
CA GLU A 344 -13.97 8.48 20.53
C GLU A 344 -12.89 9.55 20.79
N PHE A 345 -13.30 10.81 20.96
CA PHE A 345 -12.39 11.84 21.48
C PHE A 345 -12.17 11.66 22.98
N GLU A 346 -10.95 11.88 23.45
CA GLU A 346 -10.59 11.91 24.87
C GLU A 346 -10.82 13.33 25.43
N THR A 347 -11.90 13.52 26.20
CA THR A 347 -12.19 14.84 26.78
C THR A 347 -11.27 15.12 27.95
N ILE A 348 -10.33 16.05 27.77
CA ILE A 348 -9.31 16.40 28.76
C ILE A 348 -9.77 17.48 29.73
N GLY A 349 -10.84 18.22 29.41
CA GLY A 349 -11.43 19.18 30.34
C GLY A 349 -12.71 19.85 29.85
N LEU A 350 -13.47 20.37 30.81
CA LEU A 350 -14.67 21.16 30.60
C LEU A 350 -14.54 22.48 31.38
N ILE A 351 -14.59 23.61 30.66
CA ILE A 351 -14.44 24.95 31.23
C ILE A 351 -15.72 25.72 30.96
N ASP A 352 -16.33 26.32 31.99
CA ASP A 352 -17.49 27.19 31.84
C ASP A 352 -17.18 28.64 32.26
N ASN A 353 -18.05 29.56 31.85
CA ASN A 353 -17.82 31.00 31.84
C ASN A 353 -17.74 31.64 33.24
N SER A 354 -17.95 30.87 34.32
CA SER A 354 -17.77 31.33 35.71
C SER A 354 -16.31 31.30 36.19
N GLY A 355 -15.36 30.85 35.36
CA GLY A 355 -13.93 30.84 35.69
C GLY A 355 -13.49 29.67 36.58
N ASP A 356 -14.42 28.81 36.99
CA ASP A 356 -14.14 27.55 37.67
C ASP A 356 -14.15 26.40 36.64
N ALA A 357 -13.07 25.60 36.62
CA ALA A 357 -13.03 24.38 35.81
C ALA A 357 -14.06 23.37 36.36
N ILE A 358 -14.95 22.86 35.51
CA ILE A 358 -16.00 21.92 35.91
C ILE A 358 -15.42 20.51 36.12
N ALA A 359 -14.43 20.11 35.32
CA ALA A 359 -13.63 18.91 35.55
C ALA A 359 -12.37 18.91 34.65
N LEU A 360 -11.28 18.34 35.17
CA LEU A 360 -10.09 17.94 34.42
C LEU A 360 -9.97 16.42 34.52
N PHE A 361 -9.78 15.75 33.39
CA PHE A 361 -9.63 14.30 33.32
C PHE A 361 -8.18 14.01 32.90
N ASN A 362 -7.47 13.21 33.71
CA ASN A 362 -6.07 12.83 33.47
C ASN A 362 -5.96 11.63 32.56
#